data_AF-A0A1G5R2V5-F1
#
_entry.id   AF-A0A1G5R2V5-F1
#
_cell.length_a   1.000
_cell.length_b   1.000
_cell.length_c   1.000
_cell.angle_alpha   90.00
_cell.angle_beta   90.00
_cell.angle_gamma   90.00
#
_symmetry.space_group_name_H-M   'P 1'
#
loop_
_entity.id
_entity.type
_entity.pdbx_description
1 polymer ?
#
loop_
_entity_poly.entity_id
_entity_poly.type
_entity_poly.pdbx_seq_one_letter_code
_entity_poly.pdbx_strand_id
1 'polypeptide(L)'
;MNIIDAIDSNLFLKELFPLGLTEDVFLGQIGFDVEGRISLNIHTKQRPEKEIVKWGVWGKDYDVIVIKLLGRGGKSVNIKNLKNINYSPLFIAQHNDGYIIKQVSDSWSVEFDFDIMIFQRCNVYIDGGDDPAL
;
A
#
# COMPACT_ATOMS: atom_id res chain seq x y z
N MET A 1 3.14 14.00 -3.33
CA MET A 1 1.71 13.64 -3.35
C MET A 1 1.51 12.45 -2.42
N ASN A 2 0.37 12.32 -1.74
CA ASN A 2 0.09 11.13 -0.95
C ASN A 2 -0.61 10.06 -1.81
N ILE A 3 -0.33 8.77 -1.59
CA ILE A 3 -0.99 7.68 -2.32
C ILE A 3 -2.51 7.68 -2.11
N ILE A 4 -2.97 8.07 -0.92
CA ILE A 4 -4.41 8.14 -0.61
C ILE A 4 -5.14 9.09 -1.54
N ASP A 5 -4.51 10.19 -1.96
CA ASP A 5 -5.11 11.16 -2.88
C ASP A 5 -5.27 10.63 -4.31
N ALA A 6 -4.49 9.61 -4.70
CA ALA A 6 -4.57 8.96 -6.00
C ALA A 6 -5.48 7.72 -6.02
N ILE A 7 -6.14 7.41 -4.89
CA ILE A 7 -7.06 6.28 -4.75
C ILE A 7 -8.50 6.78 -4.84
N ASP A 8 -9.30 6.13 -5.67
CA ASP A 8 -10.75 6.32 -5.74
C ASP A 8 -11.47 5.63 -4.58
N SER A 9 -12.64 6.17 -4.20
CA SER A 9 -13.42 5.69 -3.05
C SER A 9 -12.65 5.72 -1.72
N ASN A 10 -11.79 6.74 -1.55
CA ASN A 10 -10.85 6.87 -0.43
C ASN A 10 -11.40 7.57 0.82
N LEU A 11 -12.70 7.90 0.91
CA LEU A 11 -13.24 8.65 2.06
C LEU A 11 -12.91 7.99 3.40
N PHE A 12 -13.06 6.66 3.48
CA PHE A 12 -12.68 5.89 4.65
C PHE A 12 -11.19 5.99 4.98
N LEU A 13 -10.32 5.97 3.97
CA LEU A 13 -8.88 6.13 4.16
C LEU A 13 -8.51 7.53 4.64
N LYS A 14 -9.21 8.57 4.15
CA LYS A 14 -9.03 9.96 4.60
C LYS A 14 -9.49 10.18 6.04
N GLU A 15 -10.48 9.43 6.52
CA GLU A 15 -10.84 9.44 7.94
C GLU A 15 -9.77 8.77 8.82
N LEU A 16 -9.16 7.68 8.34
CA LEU A 16 -8.13 6.96 9.09
C LEU A 16 -6.79 7.69 9.08
N PHE A 17 -6.43 8.29 7.95
CA PHE A 17 -5.15 8.93 7.70
C PHE A 17 -5.37 10.31 7.05
N PRO A 18 -5.80 11.31 7.83
CA PRO A 18 -6.15 12.63 7.29
C PRO A 18 -4.96 13.38 6.70
N LEU A 19 -3.74 13.08 7.16
CA LEU A 19 -2.48 13.59 6.60
C LEU A 19 -1.88 12.64 5.54
N GLY A 20 -2.62 11.59 5.19
CA GLY A 20 -2.16 10.51 4.35
C GLY A 20 -1.20 9.54 5.05
N LEU A 21 -0.60 8.63 4.29
CA LEU A 21 0.49 7.77 4.78
C LEU A 21 1.81 8.57 4.76
N THR A 22 2.35 8.86 5.95
CA THR A 22 3.56 9.65 6.18
C THR A 22 4.75 8.81 6.62
N GLU A 23 4.50 7.58 7.08
CA GLU A 23 5.53 6.62 7.46
C GLU A 23 5.87 5.67 6.30
N ASP A 24 6.96 4.93 6.47
CA ASP A 24 7.34 3.86 5.55
C ASP A 24 6.22 2.82 5.44
N VAL A 25 6.04 2.30 4.23
CA VAL A 25 5.04 1.28 3.92
C VAL A 25 5.68 0.10 3.23
N PHE A 26 5.01 -1.05 3.30
CA PHE A 26 5.44 -2.27 2.64
C PHE A 26 4.44 -2.66 1.55
N LEU A 27 4.91 -2.80 0.31
CA LEU A 27 4.10 -3.30 -0.80
C LEU A 27 4.00 -4.84 -0.72
N GLY A 28 3.19 -5.32 0.22
CA GLY A 28 3.10 -6.74 0.57
C GLY A 28 2.46 -7.64 -0.49
N GLN A 29 1.78 -7.06 -1.49
CA GLN A 29 1.36 -7.77 -2.69
C GLN A 29 1.35 -6.80 -3.86
N ILE A 30 1.94 -7.22 -4.98
CA ILE A 30 1.82 -6.57 -6.28
C ILE A 30 1.42 -7.64 -7.28
N GLY A 31 0.20 -7.57 -7.80
CA GLY A 31 -0.32 -8.49 -8.81
C GLY A 31 -0.63 -7.75 -10.10
N PHE A 32 -0.18 -8.32 -11.22
CA PHE A 32 -0.49 -7.87 -12.57
C PHE A 32 -1.17 -9.01 -13.31
N ASP A 33 -2.40 -8.77 -13.72
CA ASP A 33 -3.20 -9.72 -14.49
C ASP A 33 -3.38 -9.21 -15.92
N VAL A 34 -3.87 -10.10 -16.80
CA VAL A 34 -4.18 -9.76 -18.19
C VAL A 34 -5.15 -8.58 -18.30
N GLU A 35 -5.12 -7.91 -19.44
CA GLU A 35 -5.93 -6.71 -19.72
C GLU A 35 -5.62 -5.51 -18.79
N GLY A 36 -4.39 -5.47 -18.24
CA GLY A 36 -3.90 -4.35 -17.44
C GLY A 36 -4.57 -4.24 -16.07
N ARG A 37 -5.07 -5.35 -15.51
CA ARG A 37 -5.64 -5.36 -14.15
C ARG A 37 -4.52 -5.42 -13.12
N ILE A 38 -4.63 -4.61 -12.08
CA ILE A 38 -3.63 -4.55 -11.00
C ILE A 38 -4.30 -4.84 -9.66
N SER A 39 -3.64 -5.63 -8.82
CA SER A 39 -3.95 -5.74 -7.40
C SER A 39 -2.76 -5.28 -6.55
N LEU A 40 -3.03 -4.46 -5.55
CA LEU A 40 -2.00 -3.89 -4.68
C LEU A 40 -2.44 -3.97 -3.23
N ASN A 41 -1.58 -4.53 -2.37
CA ASN A 41 -1.73 -4.42 -0.92
C ASN A 41 -0.62 -3.52 -0.37
N ILE A 42 -1.01 -2.46 0.33
CA ILE A 42 -0.10 -1.55 1.02
C ILE A 42 -0.24 -1.81 2.51
N HIS A 43 0.84 -2.24 3.14
CA HIS A 43 0.92 -2.48 4.58
C HIS A 43 1.52 -1.23 5.24
N THR A 44 0.85 -0.71 6.27
CA THR A 44 1.34 0.43 7.04
C THR A 44 1.30 0.10 8.53
N LYS A 45 2.36 0.52 9.23
CA LYS A 45 2.44 0.54 10.70
C LYS A 45 2.09 1.91 11.28
N GLN A 46 1.62 2.83 10.44
CA GLN A 46 1.12 4.12 10.90
C GLN A 46 -0.18 3.89 11.68
N ARG A 47 -0.21 4.37 12.92
CA ARG A 47 -1.42 4.33 13.74
C ARG A 47 -2.52 5.16 13.07
N PRO A 48 -3.76 4.64 12.92
CA PRO A 48 -4.86 5.44 12.39
C PRO A 48 -5.28 6.51 13.41
N GLU A 49 -5.73 7.66 12.91
CA GLU A 49 -6.26 8.75 13.74
C GLU A 49 -7.57 8.36 14.44
N LYS A 50 -8.33 7.45 13.82
CA LYS A 50 -9.61 6.95 14.30
C LYS A 50 -9.58 5.45 14.50
N GLU A 51 -9.93 5.02 15.70
CA GLU A 51 -10.03 3.59 16.02
C GLU A 51 -11.31 2.98 15.43
N ILE A 52 -11.17 1.80 14.83
CA ILE A 52 -12.27 1.02 14.29
C ILE A 52 -12.58 -0.10 15.27
N VAL A 53 -13.75 -0.03 15.91
CA VAL A 53 -14.17 -1.00 16.96
C VAL A 53 -14.00 -2.45 16.53
N LYS A 54 -14.30 -2.78 15.26
CA LYS A 54 -14.19 -4.14 14.71
C LYS A 54 -12.74 -4.68 14.69
N TRP A 55 -11.73 -3.81 14.67
CA TRP A 55 -10.31 -4.21 14.57
C TRP A 55 -9.67 -4.47 15.94
N GLY A 56 -10.33 -4.08 17.04
CA GLY A 56 -9.75 -4.16 18.37
C GLY A 56 -8.84 -2.97 18.69
N VAL A 57 -7.87 -3.20 19.57
CA VAL A 57 -6.99 -2.17 20.13
C VAL A 57 -5.64 -2.16 19.42
N TRP A 58 -5.21 -0.98 18.96
CA TRP A 58 -3.90 -0.78 18.34
C TRP A 58 -2.75 -1.17 19.28
N GLY A 59 -1.74 -1.87 18.77
CA GLY A 59 -0.59 -2.38 19.52
C GLY A 59 -0.88 -3.59 20.40
N LYS A 60 -2.13 -4.06 20.45
CA LYS A 60 -2.54 -5.27 21.20
C LYS A 60 -3.16 -6.32 20.31
N ASP A 61 -4.18 -5.93 19.55
CA ASP A 61 -4.91 -6.83 18.65
C ASP A 61 -4.39 -6.70 17.20
N TYR A 62 -3.81 -5.54 16.85
CA TYR A 62 -3.16 -5.28 15.57
C TYR A 62 -2.18 -4.11 15.66
N ASP A 63 -1.14 -4.12 14.83
CA ASP A 63 -0.21 -3.01 14.63
C ASP A 63 0.12 -2.77 13.13
N VAL A 64 -0.50 -3.55 12.24
CA VAL A 64 -0.45 -3.35 10.79
C VAL A 64 -1.86 -3.20 10.23
N ILE A 65 -2.04 -2.19 9.39
CA ILE A 65 -3.21 -2.05 8.51
C ILE A 65 -2.79 -2.36 7.08
N VAL A 66 -3.53 -3.26 6.43
CA VAL A 66 -3.35 -3.61 5.02
C VAL A 66 -4.45 -2.96 4.20
N ILE A 67 -4.09 -1.94 3.41
CA ILE A 67 -4.97 -1.30 2.45
C ILE A 67 -4.97 -2.13 1.16
N LYS A 68 -6.13 -2.69 0.79
CA LYS A 68 -6.29 -3.50 -0.40
C LYS A 68 -6.92 -2.70 -1.53
N LEU A 69 -6.24 -2.69 -2.68
CA LEU A 69 -6.59 -1.91 -3.86
C LEU A 69 -6.71 -2.83 -5.07
N LEU A 70 -7.64 -2.46 -5.95
CA LEU A 70 -7.77 -3.03 -7.29
C LEU A 70 -7.79 -1.88 -8.30
N GLY A 71 -7.15 -2.07 -9.44
CA GLY A 71 -6.97 -1.00 -10.39
C GLY A 71 -6.74 -1.46 -11.82
N ARG A 72 -6.43 -0.47 -12.66
CA ARG A 72 -5.97 -0.68 -14.03
C ARG A 72 -4.67 0.06 -14.30
N GLY A 73 -3.85 -0.47 -15.18
CA GLY A 73 -2.61 0.13 -15.64
C GLY A 73 -1.60 -0.92 -16.10
N GLY A 74 -0.34 -0.74 -15.69
CA GLY A 74 0.72 -1.71 -15.95
C GLY A 74 1.26 -1.61 -17.37
N LYS A 75 1.25 -0.39 -17.95
CA LYS A 75 1.89 -0.13 -19.24
C LYS A 75 3.41 -0.32 -19.15
N SER A 76 3.98 -0.10 -17.97
CA SER A 76 5.37 -0.24 -17.61
C SER A 76 5.49 -0.78 -16.18
N VAL A 77 6.23 -1.88 -16.03
CA VAL A 77 6.53 -2.49 -14.72
C VAL A 77 8.01 -2.80 -14.68
N ASN A 78 8.69 -2.26 -13.67
CA ASN A 78 10.10 -2.52 -13.40
C ASN A 78 10.27 -2.98 -11.96
N ILE A 79 10.66 -4.24 -11.78
CA ILE A 79 10.87 -4.85 -10.48
C ILE A 79 12.24 -5.52 -10.46
N LYS A 80 13.03 -5.17 -9.44
CA LYS A 80 14.34 -5.74 -9.20
C LYS A 80 14.43 -6.25 -7.77
N ASN A 81 14.82 -7.51 -7.60
CA ASN A 81 15.10 -8.15 -6.31
C ASN A 81 13.94 -8.05 -5.28
N LEU A 82 12.72 -8.36 -5.72
CA LEU A 82 11.50 -8.29 -4.88
C LEU A 82 11.59 -9.15 -3.60
N LYS A 83 12.42 -10.20 -3.60
CA LYS A 83 12.64 -11.06 -2.43
C LYS A 83 13.09 -10.28 -1.19
N ASN A 84 13.79 -9.16 -1.38
CA ASN A 84 14.35 -8.36 -0.29
C ASN A 84 13.52 -7.10 0.01
N ILE A 85 12.32 -6.98 -0.55
CA ILE A 85 11.46 -5.81 -0.30
C ILE A 85 11.09 -5.74 1.18
N ASN A 86 11.07 -4.53 1.71
CA ASN A 86 10.74 -4.24 3.10
C ASN A 86 10.02 -2.89 3.20
N TYR A 87 9.67 -2.47 4.42
CA TYR A 87 9.10 -1.15 4.65
C TYR A 87 10.06 -0.07 4.14
N SER A 88 9.54 0.86 3.33
CA SER A 88 10.33 1.95 2.73
C SER A 88 9.44 3.13 2.33
N PRO A 89 10.03 4.31 2.08
CA PRO A 89 9.28 5.46 1.59
C PRO A 89 8.60 5.16 0.26
N LEU A 90 7.31 5.50 0.17
CA LEU A 90 6.52 5.38 -1.06
C LEU A 90 6.50 6.71 -1.79
N PHE A 91 7.03 6.71 -3.01
CA PHE A 91 6.95 7.86 -3.90
C PHE A 91 5.78 7.66 -4.86
N ILE A 92 4.95 8.69 -5.00
CA ILE A 92 3.93 8.77 -6.03
C ILE A 92 4.02 10.10 -6.77
N ALA A 93 3.95 10.00 -8.10
CA ALA A 93 3.87 11.14 -8.99
C ALA A 93 2.71 10.94 -9.97
N GLN A 94 2.02 12.02 -10.28
CA GLN A 94 1.04 12.04 -11.38
C GLN A 94 1.79 12.24 -12.70
N HIS A 95 1.41 11.49 -13.73
CA HIS A 95 1.99 11.61 -15.06
C HIS A 95 0.92 11.40 -16.13
N ASN A 96 0.72 12.40 -17.00
CA ASN A 96 -0.29 12.44 -18.05
C ASN A 96 -1.67 11.99 -17.53
N ASP A 97 -2.06 10.75 -17.87
CA ASP A 97 -3.38 10.16 -17.68
C ASP A 97 -3.45 9.18 -16.49
N GLY A 98 -2.44 9.18 -15.62
CA GLY A 98 -2.37 8.28 -14.47
C GLY A 98 -1.29 8.65 -13.47
N TYR A 99 -0.77 7.63 -12.80
CA TYR A 99 0.17 7.77 -11.69
C TYR A 99 1.29 6.75 -11.82
N ILE A 100 2.44 7.09 -11.25
CA ILE A 100 3.58 6.19 -11.08
C ILE A 100 3.83 6.01 -9.59
N ILE A 101 3.93 4.75 -9.15
CA ILE A 101 4.43 4.39 -7.83
C ILE A 101 5.87 3.96 -7.95
N LYS A 102 6.69 4.37 -6.98
CA LYS A 102 8.07 3.95 -6.84
C LYS A 102 8.44 3.69 -5.38
N GLN A 103 9.11 2.57 -5.15
CA GLN A 103 9.92 2.33 -3.97
C GLN A 103 11.32 1.88 -4.42
N VAL A 104 12.36 2.40 -3.78
CA VAL A 104 13.75 2.10 -4.13
C VAL A 104 14.60 1.98 -2.89
N SER A 105 15.50 1.00 -2.89
CA SER A 105 16.61 0.87 -1.95
C SER A 105 17.90 0.58 -2.72
N ASP A 106 19.01 0.42 -2.00
CA ASP A 106 20.29 0.03 -2.60
C ASP A 106 20.26 -1.37 -3.24
N SER A 107 19.35 -2.24 -2.79
CA SER A 107 19.35 -3.67 -3.15
C SER A 107 18.13 -4.11 -3.96
N TRP A 108 17.07 -3.30 -4.02
CA TRP A 108 15.82 -3.64 -4.71
C TRP A 108 15.12 -2.37 -5.20
N SER A 109 14.24 -2.53 -6.19
CA SER A 109 13.41 -1.44 -6.69
C SER A 109 12.08 -1.96 -7.23
N VAL A 110 11.03 -1.19 -7.03
CA VAL A 110 9.71 -1.40 -7.61
C VAL A 110 9.27 -0.07 -8.21
N GLU A 111 8.90 -0.10 -9.49
CA GLU A 111 8.31 1.03 -10.18
C GLU A 111 7.25 0.51 -11.16
N PHE A 112 6.03 1.03 -11.09
CA PHE A 112 4.98 0.73 -12.06
C PHE A 112 3.96 1.87 -12.16
N ASP A 113 3.30 1.95 -13.30
CA ASP A 113 2.20 2.88 -13.53
C ASP A 113 0.83 2.27 -13.25
N PHE A 114 -0.11 3.14 -12.88
CA PHE A 114 -1.53 2.82 -12.87
C PHE A 114 -2.36 4.00 -13.37
N ASP A 115 -3.47 3.70 -14.05
CA ASP A 115 -4.43 4.70 -14.51
C ASP A 115 -5.42 5.03 -13.39
N ILE A 116 -5.90 4.00 -12.67
CA ILE A 116 -6.87 4.12 -11.58
C ILE A 116 -6.61 3.04 -10.53
N MET A 117 -6.77 3.39 -9.25
CA MET A 117 -6.77 2.46 -8.12
C MET A 117 -8.01 2.71 -7.26
N ILE A 118 -8.79 1.67 -6.99
CA ILE A 118 -10.03 1.74 -6.23
C ILE A 118 -9.84 1.03 -4.89
N PHE A 119 -10.16 1.74 -3.81
CA PHE A 119 -10.17 1.17 -2.47
C PHE A 119 -11.19 0.03 -2.37
N GLN A 120 -10.75 -1.14 -1.88
CA GLN A 120 -11.63 -2.29 -1.68
C GLN A 120 -11.98 -2.50 -0.21
N ARG A 121 -10.96 -2.58 0.65
CA ARG A 121 -11.09 -2.84 2.09
C ARG A 121 -9.76 -2.66 2.81
N CYS A 122 -9.82 -2.62 4.14
CA CYS A 122 -8.67 -2.86 4.98
C CYS A 122 -8.74 -4.24 5.65
N ASN A 123 -7.59 -4.88 5.80
CA ASN A 123 -7.38 -5.96 6.77
C ASN A 123 -6.44 -5.43 7.89
N VAL A 124 -6.42 -6.11 9.03
CA VAL A 124 -5.48 -5.83 10.12
C VAL A 124 -4.85 -7.12 10.61
N TYR A 125 -3.61 -7.03 11.09
CA TYR A 125 -2.93 -8.12 11.78
C TYR A 125 -1.90 -7.56 12.77
N ILE A 126 -1.41 -8.41 13.66
CA ILE A 126 -0.28 -8.09 14.53
C ILE A 126 0.99 -8.69 13.94
N ASP A 127 1.97 -7.84 13.65
CA ASP A 127 3.29 -8.21 13.18
C ASP A 127 4.19 -8.45 14.41
N GLY A 128 3.91 -9.58 15.08
CA GLY A 128 4.70 -10.02 16.22
C GLY A 128 6.11 -10.40 15.80
N GLY A 129 7.11 -9.73 16.37
CA GLY A 129 8.47 -10.28 16.39
C GLY A 129 8.41 -11.68 17.01
N ASP A 130 8.92 -12.66 16.27
CA ASP A 130 9.04 -14.08 16.63
C ASP A 130 7.76 -14.94 16.61
N ASP A 131 6.91 -14.81 15.59
CA ASP A 131 6.13 -15.97 15.12
C ASP A 131 6.87 -16.64 13.94
N PRO A 132 7.49 -17.82 14.12
CA PRO A 132 8.17 -18.52 13.05
C PRO A 132 7.13 -19.14 12.12
N ALA A 133 6.63 -18.34 11.18
CA ALA A 133 5.74 -18.82 10.14
C ALA A 133 6.17 -18.28 8.78
N LEU A 134 7.28 -18.82 8.28
CA LEU A 134 7.44 -19.46 6.96
C LEU A 134 8.74 -20.26 6.90
#